data_AF-A0A1G4KBH8-F1
#
_entry.id   AF-A0A1G4KBH8-F1
#
_cell.length_a   1.000
_cell.length_b   1.000
_cell.length_c   1.000
_cell.angle_alpha   90.00
_cell.angle_beta   90.00
_cell.angle_gamma   90.00
#
_symmetry.space_group_name_H-M   'P 1'
#
loop_
_entity.id
_entity.type
_entity.pdbx_description
1 polymer ?
#
loop_
_entity_poly.entity_id
_entity_poly.type
_entity_poly.pdbx_seq_one_letter_code
_entity_poly.pdbx_strand_id
1 'polypeptide(L)'
;MGQESLLKSLSREEGDFLAVKEQFLLEKTLASDPDLSKLVSNAILPHLRPVQGFLSHHRFSIGSFLSHESIVESLAYDLDTRDITNALLPNYQRIKWLMGVRNIDCGKEKKTGLLSDCLQLLIISHFTFRADDSDTVQTLTEKWISHFIRNEVLLSFDKKSQLLKLLAEYTNHATERPLLLLSKICSYHWRVIWMVVNLKIHRQQFDVAALIIKDLMRLIEISLIRFIEHSKGVGTFFKRPCAAHEKIYQERLSKLNYKRIVSNSKSMQTLDETQATQRQKMIIECLLTVLGHIEWTKRFQIFVCENQDLHLYFDKYRVYLLSGSLMSKDTEIIAKVRKVRWPTFALTCSK
;
A
#
# COMPACT_ATOMS: atom_id res chain seq x y z
N MET A 1 15.98 17.13 47.63
CA MET A 1 15.43 17.74 46.39
C MET A 1 16.46 17.96 45.27
N GLY A 2 17.76 17.66 45.44
CA GLY A 2 18.78 17.93 44.39
C GLY A 2 19.05 16.81 43.36
N GLN A 3 18.77 15.53 43.68
CA GLN A 3 19.12 14.40 42.81
C GLN A 3 18.16 14.18 41.63
N GLU A 4 16.86 14.47 41.79
CA GLU A 4 15.90 14.40 40.67
C GLU A 4 16.13 15.49 39.62
N SER A 5 16.64 16.65 40.03
CA SER A 5 17.01 17.74 39.11
C SER A 5 18.22 17.38 38.25
N LEU A 6 19.20 16.67 38.83
CA LEU A 6 20.42 16.21 38.16
C LEU A 6 20.15 15.02 37.21
N LEU A 7 19.26 14.09 37.58
CA LEU A 7 18.83 13.01 36.70
C LEU A 7 18.02 13.54 35.50
N LYS A 8 17.17 14.55 35.71
CA LYS A 8 16.44 15.22 34.61
C LYS A 8 17.36 16.02 33.68
N SER A 9 18.43 16.65 34.21
CA SER A 9 19.41 17.36 33.38
C SER A 9 20.29 16.40 32.58
N LEU A 10 20.75 15.30 33.19
CA LEU A 10 21.54 14.27 32.51
C LEU A 10 20.73 13.53 31.43
N SER A 11 19.45 13.21 31.70
CA SER A 11 18.57 12.62 30.67
C SER A 11 18.26 13.57 29.51
N ARG A 12 18.27 14.89 29.77
CA ARG A 12 18.11 15.91 28.73
C ARG A 12 19.39 16.06 27.91
N GLU A 13 20.56 16.09 28.55
CA GLU A 13 21.85 16.16 27.88
C GLU A 13 22.15 14.91 27.03
N GLU A 14 21.78 13.71 27.50
CA GLU A 14 21.87 12.48 26.69
C GLU A 14 20.90 12.48 25.52
N GLY A 15 19.66 12.96 25.73
CA GLY A 15 18.66 13.13 24.66
C GLY A 15 19.10 14.15 23.60
N ASP A 16 19.69 15.27 24.02
CA ASP A 16 20.23 16.30 23.14
C ASP A 16 21.48 15.82 22.39
N PHE A 17 22.36 15.05 23.03
CA PHE A 17 23.54 14.47 22.38
C PHE A 17 23.18 13.37 21.36
N LEU A 18 22.22 12.50 21.69
CA LEU A 18 21.65 11.53 20.75
C LEU A 18 20.99 12.24 19.58
N ALA A 19 20.17 13.25 19.84
CA ALA A 19 19.55 14.04 18.79
C ALA A 19 20.62 14.67 17.88
N VAL A 20 21.67 15.29 18.41
CA VAL A 20 22.76 15.93 17.62
C VAL A 20 23.54 14.89 16.80
N LYS A 21 23.80 13.71 17.35
CA LYS A 21 24.43 12.60 16.64
C LYS A 21 23.54 12.04 15.51
N GLU A 22 22.23 11.99 15.73
CA GLU A 22 21.23 11.57 14.75
C GLU A 22 21.04 12.60 13.64
N GLN A 23 21.08 13.90 13.97
CA GLN A 23 21.15 15.00 13.00
C GLN A 23 22.38 14.87 12.11
N PHE A 24 23.55 14.67 12.72
CA PHE A 24 24.78 14.46 11.96
C PHE A 24 24.71 13.23 11.06
N LEU A 25 24.02 12.16 11.45
CA LEU A 25 23.87 10.94 10.63
C LEU A 25 22.89 11.13 9.46
N LEU A 26 21.76 11.81 9.65
CA LEU A 26 20.81 12.11 8.57
C LEU A 26 21.40 13.14 7.61
N GLU A 27 21.97 14.22 8.13
CA GLU A 27 22.66 15.25 7.36
C GLU A 27 23.87 14.66 6.64
N LYS A 28 24.66 13.79 7.27
CA LYS A 28 25.74 13.06 6.57
C LYS A 28 25.19 12.09 5.53
N THR A 29 24.04 11.46 5.77
CA THR A 29 23.41 10.55 4.80
C THR A 29 22.93 11.31 3.57
N LEU A 30 22.26 12.44 3.75
CA LEU A 30 21.79 13.32 2.68
C LEU A 30 22.94 14.07 2.01
N ALA A 31 23.89 14.62 2.76
CA ALA A 31 25.07 15.32 2.23
C ALA A 31 26.05 14.38 1.50
N SER A 32 26.09 13.08 1.86
CA SER A 32 26.90 12.09 1.16
C SER A 32 26.34 11.68 -0.21
N ASP A 33 25.10 12.04 -0.52
CA ASP A 33 24.46 11.73 -1.79
C ASP A 33 23.65 12.95 -2.30
N PRO A 34 24.23 13.76 -3.21
CA PRO A 34 23.62 14.99 -3.72
C PRO A 34 22.23 14.77 -4.33
N ASP A 35 21.96 13.57 -4.84
CA ASP A 35 20.67 13.23 -5.43
C ASP A 35 19.63 12.97 -4.34
N LEU A 36 19.98 12.29 -3.24
CA LEU A 36 19.10 12.14 -2.07
C LEU A 36 18.84 13.48 -1.36
N SER A 37 19.85 14.36 -1.26
CA SER A 37 19.67 15.68 -0.65
C SER A 37 18.69 16.57 -1.43
N LYS A 38 18.69 16.51 -2.77
CA LYS A 38 17.73 17.25 -3.62
C LYS A 38 16.31 16.71 -3.51
N LEU A 39 16.18 15.43 -3.15
CA LEU A 39 14.90 14.74 -3.03
C LEU A 39 14.19 15.00 -1.69
N VAL A 40 14.83 15.67 -0.74
CA VAL A 40 14.20 16.02 0.54
C VAL A 40 14.21 17.54 0.64
N SER A 41 13.03 18.16 0.52
CA SER A 41 12.90 19.61 0.72
C SER A 41 13.29 19.99 2.14
N ASN A 42 13.89 21.17 2.31
CA ASN A 42 14.23 21.71 3.63
C ASN A 42 13.03 21.72 4.60
N ALA A 43 11.81 21.83 4.10
CA ALA A 43 10.58 21.78 4.91
C ALA A 43 10.29 20.40 5.55
N ILE A 44 10.67 19.29 4.90
CA ILE A 44 10.39 17.93 5.40
C ILE A 44 11.50 17.44 6.34
N LEU A 45 12.72 17.93 6.14
CA LEU A 45 13.91 17.50 6.87
C LEU A 45 13.74 17.53 8.41
N PRO A 46 13.14 18.58 9.03
CA PRO A 46 12.91 18.61 10.46
C PRO A 46 12.04 17.45 10.98
N HIS A 47 11.08 16.99 10.17
CA HIS A 47 10.18 15.89 10.54
C HIS A 47 10.81 14.51 10.38
N LEU A 48 11.83 14.35 9.53
CA LEU A 48 12.48 13.05 9.33
C LEU A 48 13.36 12.62 10.51
N ARG A 49 13.90 13.57 11.28
CA ARG A 49 14.80 13.29 12.40
C ARG A 49 14.10 12.54 13.55
N PRO A 50 12.96 13.01 14.11
CA PRO A 50 12.23 12.26 15.13
C PRO A 50 11.86 10.85 14.67
N VAL A 51 11.54 10.70 13.39
CA VAL A 51 11.14 9.43 12.78
C VAL A 51 12.33 8.47 12.70
N GLN A 52 13.50 8.96 12.32
CA GLN A 52 14.72 8.17 12.28
C GLN A 52 15.15 7.74 13.69
N GLY A 53 15.11 8.65 14.67
CA GLY A 53 15.40 8.33 16.06
C GLY A 53 14.48 7.23 16.58
N PHE A 54 13.18 7.32 16.26
CA PHE A 54 12.23 6.25 16.54
C PHE A 54 12.62 4.92 15.86
N LEU A 55 12.85 4.91 14.55
CA LEU A 55 13.17 3.68 13.80
C LEU A 55 14.55 3.08 14.14
N SER A 56 15.43 3.85 14.79
CA SER A 56 16.72 3.34 15.28
C SER A 56 16.57 2.43 16.50
N HIS A 57 15.49 2.62 17.28
CA HIS A 57 15.21 1.87 18.50
C HIS A 57 14.01 0.91 18.35
N HIS A 58 13.23 1.07 17.28
CA HIS A 58 11.96 0.39 17.09
C HIS A 58 11.83 -0.21 15.70
N ARG A 59 11.20 -1.39 15.62
CA ARG A 59 10.98 -2.08 14.34
C ARG A 59 9.83 -1.44 13.58
N PHE A 60 9.97 -1.31 12.26
CA PHE A 60 8.88 -0.91 11.37
C PHE A 60 7.79 -2.00 11.32
N SER A 61 6.86 -1.97 12.27
CA SER A 61 5.85 -3.00 12.49
C SER A 61 4.66 -2.46 13.28
N ILE A 62 3.46 -3.01 13.05
CA ILE A 62 2.23 -2.62 13.77
C ILE A 62 2.42 -2.69 15.27
N GLY A 63 2.91 -3.82 15.79
CA GLY A 63 3.08 -4.00 17.24
C GLY A 63 3.97 -2.93 17.87
N SER A 64 5.04 -2.52 17.18
CA SER A 64 5.91 -1.45 17.65
C SER A 64 5.24 -0.08 17.61
N PHE A 65 4.44 0.19 16.56
CA PHE A 65 3.72 1.45 16.42
C PHE A 65 2.60 1.58 17.45
N LEU A 66 1.86 0.51 17.74
CA LEU A 66 0.83 0.48 18.78
C LEU A 66 1.42 0.63 20.19
N SER A 67 2.58 -0.01 20.45
CA SER A 67 3.23 0.09 21.77
C SER A 67 3.75 1.51 22.08
N HIS A 68 3.94 2.33 21.04
CA HIS A 68 4.44 3.70 21.15
C HIS A 68 3.52 4.68 20.41
N GLU A 69 2.21 4.45 20.48
CA GLU A 69 1.22 5.16 19.68
C GLU A 69 1.32 6.68 19.82
N SER A 70 1.50 7.19 21.05
CA SER A 70 1.65 8.62 21.32
C SER A 70 2.85 9.24 20.61
N ILE A 71 3.96 8.50 20.52
CA ILE A 71 5.15 8.95 19.79
C ILE A 71 4.83 8.97 18.30
N VAL A 72 4.28 7.87 17.76
CA VAL A 72 3.93 7.78 16.34
C VAL A 72 2.95 8.87 15.93
N GLU A 73 1.95 9.17 16.76
CA GLU A 73 0.97 10.25 16.55
C GLU A 73 1.62 11.64 16.52
N SER A 74 2.65 11.87 17.33
CA SER A 74 3.39 13.15 17.38
C SER A 74 4.27 13.39 16.15
N LEU A 75 4.70 12.33 15.43
CA LEU A 75 5.61 12.46 14.29
C LEU A 75 5.07 13.33 13.15
N ALA A 76 3.74 13.41 13.00
CA ALA A 76 3.07 14.22 11.98
C ALA A 76 2.35 15.46 12.54
N TYR A 77 2.62 15.87 13.79
CA TYR A 77 1.89 16.96 14.47
C TYR A 77 1.89 18.28 13.68
N ASP A 78 3.04 18.64 13.12
CA ASP A 78 3.28 19.89 12.39
C ASP A 78 3.26 19.72 10.85
N LEU A 79 2.73 18.59 10.35
CA LEU A 79 2.65 18.32 8.90
C LEU A 79 1.25 18.56 8.37
N ASP A 80 1.10 19.62 7.57
CA ASP A 80 -0.13 19.88 6.82
C ASP A 80 -0.32 18.83 5.72
N THR A 81 -1.59 18.54 5.39
CA THR A 81 -1.96 17.68 4.24
C THR A 81 -1.34 18.17 2.92
N ARG A 82 -1.10 19.47 2.81
CA ARG A 82 -0.41 20.09 1.66
C ARG A 82 1.07 19.67 1.58
N ASP A 83 1.78 19.65 2.70
CA ASP A 83 3.19 19.21 2.74
C ASP A 83 3.30 17.73 2.42
N ILE A 84 2.35 16.93 2.93
CA ILE A 84 2.22 15.53 2.56
C ILE A 84 2.03 15.41 1.05
N THR A 85 0.99 16.03 0.50
CA THR A 85 0.59 15.84 -0.90
C THR A 85 1.62 16.39 -1.89
N ASN A 86 2.20 17.57 -1.62
CA ASN A 86 3.03 18.30 -2.58
C ASN A 86 4.52 17.99 -2.45
N ALA A 87 4.98 17.53 -1.30
CA ALA A 87 6.40 17.29 -1.08
C ALA A 87 6.66 15.85 -0.63
N LEU A 88 5.96 15.35 0.39
CA LEU A 88 6.30 14.05 0.97
C LEU A 88 5.93 12.87 0.06
N LEU A 89 4.74 12.91 -0.56
CA LEU A 89 4.30 11.87 -1.50
C LEU A 89 5.19 11.79 -2.74
N PRO A 90 5.49 12.90 -3.46
CA PRO A 90 6.40 12.85 -4.60
C PRO A 90 7.80 12.33 -4.23
N ASN A 91 8.33 12.75 -3.09
CA ASN A 91 9.67 12.34 -2.65
C ASN A 91 9.70 10.86 -2.27
N TYR A 92 8.67 10.36 -1.58
CA TYR A 92 8.50 8.93 -1.31
C TYR A 92 8.43 8.11 -2.61
N GLN A 93 7.68 8.57 -3.61
CA GLN A 93 7.60 7.88 -4.91
C GLN A 93 8.97 7.78 -5.60
N ARG A 94 9.78 8.85 -5.56
CA ARG A 94 11.13 8.87 -6.13
C ARG A 94 12.12 7.98 -5.37
N ILE A 95 12.09 7.98 -4.03
CA ILE A 95 12.96 7.14 -3.21
C ILE A 95 12.61 5.66 -3.33
N LYS A 96 11.31 5.34 -3.37
CA LYS A 96 10.81 3.99 -3.63
C LYS A 96 11.33 3.45 -4.97
N TRP A 97 11.45 4.31 -5.99
CA TRP A 97 12.06 3.95 -7.26
C TRP A 97 13.57 3.65 -7.12
N LEU A 98 14.33 4.51 -6.42
CA LEU A 98 15.75 4.26 -6.15
C LEU A 98 15.97 2.89 -5.48
N MET A 99 15.14 2.54 -4.49
CA MET A 99 15.18 1.22 -3.85
C MET A 99 14.86 0.05 -4.79
N GLY A 100 14.11 0.31 -5.85
CA GLY A 100 13.77 -0.65 -6.89
C GLY A 100 14.97 -0.98 -7.78
N VAL A 101 15.80 -0.01 -8.12
CA VAL A 101 16.92 -0.21 -9.06
C VAL A 101 18.12 -0.87 -8.36
N ARG A 102 18.29 -2.18 -8.57
CA ARG A 102 19.46 -2.95 -8.10
C ARG A 102 20.71 -2.53 -8.86
N ASN A 103 21.40 -1.50 -8.37
CA ASN A 103 22.83 -1.22 -8.59
C ASN A 103 23.35 -0.21 -7.57
N ILE A 104 22.69 -0.18 -6.41
CA ILE A 104 23.07 0.69 -5.32
C ILE A 104 24.05 -0.10 -4.45
N ASP A 105 25.26 0.43 -4.26
CA ASP A 105 26.21 -0.05 -3.25
C ASP A 105 25.46 -0.42 -1.95
N CYS A 106 25.83 -1.53 -1.31
CA CYS A 106 25.16 -2.03 -0.10
C CYS A 106 25.01 -0.92 0.97
N GLY A 107 25.99 -0.01 1.07
CA GLY A 107 25.91 1.15 1.96
C GLY A 107 24.81 2.14 1.58
N LYS A 108 24.64 2.41 0.29
CA LYS A 108 23.58 3.29 -0.23
C LYS A 108 22.20 2.63 -0.17
N GLU A 109 22.08 1.31 -0.36
CA GLU A 109 20.78 0.61 -0.26
C GLU A 109 20.21 0.71 1.17
N LYS A 110 21.08 0.53 2.18
CA LYS A 110 20.71 0.73 3.58
C LYS A 110 20.23 2.15 3.88
N LYS A 111 20.95 3.16 3.37
CA LYS A 111 20.60 4.58 3.54
C LYS A 111 19.26 4.94 2.90
N THR A 112 19.06 4.56 1.64
CA THR A 112 17.82 4.80 0.91
C THR A 112 16.65 4.02 1.54
N GLY A 113 16.92 2.82 2.06
CA GLY A 113 15.93 2.04 2.81
C GLY A 113 15.46 2.72 4.08
N LEU A 114 16.39 3.21 4.90
CA LEU A 114 16.05 3.97 6.11
C LEU A 114 15.24 5.24 5.79
N LEU A 115 15.66 6.00 4.78
CA LEU A 115 14.93 7.20 4.36
C LEU A 115 13.52 6.88 3.87
N SER A 116 13.35 5.79 3.12
CA SER A 116 12.04 5.28 2.71
C SER A 116 11.17 4.90 3.90
N ASP A 117 11.73 4.21 4.90
CA ASP A 117 11.01 3.84 6.11
C ASP A 117 10.59 5.10 6.90
N CYS A 118 11.45 6.12 6.98
CA CYS A 118 11.10 7.39 7.62
C CYS A 118 9.94 8.08 6.91
N LEU A 119 10.00 8.21 5.57
CA LEU A 119 8.91 8.80 4.80
C LEU A 119 7.61 8.00 4.94
N GLN A 120 7.69 6.68 4.90
CA GLN A 120 6.51 5.83 5.09
C GLN A 120 5.90 6.01 6.48
N LEU A 121 6.71 6.09 7.54
CA LEU A 121 6.18 6.28 8.89
C LEU A 121 5.53 7.67 9.07
N LEU A 122 6.07 8.72 8.44
CA LEU A 122 5.39 10.04 8.42
C LEU A 122 4.03 9.98 7.72
N ILE A 123 3.95 9.30 6.58
CA ILE A 123 2.69 9.10 5.84
C ILE A 123 1.70 8.32 6.70
N ILE A 124 2.15 7.21 7.29
CA ILE A 124 1.33 6.35 8.16
C ILE A 124 0.81 7.17 9.33
N SER A 125 1.67 7.94 9.98
CA SER A 125 1.30 8.82 11.08
C SER A 125 0.23 9.83 10.65
N HIS A 126 0.48 10.58 9.57
CA HIS A 126 -0.46 11.59 9.10
C HIS A 126 -1.85 11.00 8.77
N PHE A 127 -1.92 9.97 7.93
CA PHE A 127 -3.21 9.39 7.53
C PHE A 127 -3.91 8.58 8.63
N THR A 128 -3.19 8.17 9.67
CA THR A 128 -3.80 7.50 10.82
C THR A 128 -4.38 8.52 11.82
N PHE A 129 -3.61 9.55 12.15
CA PHE A 129 -3.87 10.38 13.34
C PHE A 129 -4.31 11.83 13.03
N ARG A 130 -3.97 12.37 11.86
CA ARG A 130 -4.12 13.81 11.56
C ARG A 130 -5.12 14.12 10.46
N ALA A 131 -5.03 13.38 9.35
CA ALA A 131 -5.90 13.60 8.21
C ALA A 131 -7.37 13.30 8.58
N ASP A 132 -8.27 14.13 8.07
CA ASP A 132 -9.70 13.88 8.16
C ASP A 132 -10.05 12.51 7.57
N ASP A 133 -11.07 11.88 8.12
CA ASP A 133 -11.46 10.53 7.71
C ASP A 133 -11.90 10.48 6.23
N SER A 134 -12.59 11.52 5.75
CA SER A 134 -13.00 11.64 4.35
C SER A 134 -11.80 11.82 3.41
N ASP A 135 -10.86 12.71 3.74
CA ASP A 135 -9.64 12.93 2.96
C ASP A 135 -8.73 11.69 3.00
N THR A 136 -8.66 11.00 4.13
CA THR A 136 -7.93 9.73 4.27
C THR A 136 -8.47 8.69 3.29
N VAL A 137 -9.79 8.44 3.29
CA VAL A 137 -10.41 7.49 2.36
C VAL A 137 -10.18 7.92 0.92
N GLN A 138 -10.42 9.19 0.59
CA GLN A 138 -10.27 9.69 -0.77
C GLN A 138 -8.82 9.58 -1.25
N THR A 139 -7.87 10.08 -0.47
CA THR A 139 -6.46 10.10 -0.84
C THR A 139 -5.90 8.68 -0.91
N LEU A 140 -6.23 7.78 0.00
CA LEU A 140 -5.79 6.39 -0.07
C LEU A 140 -6.39 5.64 -1.26
N THR A 141 -7.71 5.67 -1.44
CA THR A 141 -8.38 4.89 -2.49
C THR A 141 -8.17 5.45 -3.90
N GLU A 142 -8.30 6.77 -4.08
CA GLU A 142 -8.27 7.40 -5.40
C GLU A 142 -6.85 7.74 -5.85
N LYS A 143 -6.07 8.43 -4.98
CA LYS A 143 -4.74 8.95 -5.33
C LYS A 143 -3.63 7.93 -5.09
N TRP A 144 -3.72 7.11 -4.06
CA TRP A 144 -2.64 6.17 -3.74
C TRP A 144 -2.83 4.81 -4.36
N ILE A 145 -4.03 4.25 -4.28
CA ILE A 145 -4.29 2.91 -4.81
C ILE A 145 -4.62 3.00 -6.30
N SER A 146 -5.73 3.68 -6.65
CA SER A 146 -6.26 3.67 -8.01
C SER A 146 -5.39 4.42 -9.02
N HIS A 147 -4.79 5.55 -8.64
CA HIS A 147 -3.87 6.28 -9.52
C HIS A 147 -2.56 5.51 -9.74
N PHE A 148 -1.98 4.92 -8.69
CA PHE A 148 -0.76 4.12 -8.82
C PHE A 148 -0.97 2.92 -9.76
N ILE A 149 -2.07 2.19 -9.60
CA ILE A 149 -2.41 1.08 -10.52
C ILE A 149 -2.53 1.59 -11.96
N ARG A 150 -3.31 2.66 -12.20
CA ARG A 150 -3.59 3.14 -13.55
C ARG A 150 -2.39 3.78 -14.25
N ASN A 151 -1.56 4.51 -13.50
CA ASN A 151 -0.53 5.38 -14.07
C ASN A 151 0.88 4.84 -13.90
N GLU A 152 1.12 3.93 -12.95
CA GLU A 152 2.45 3.34 -12.75
C GLU A 152 2.49 1.85 -13.12
N VAL A 153 1.41 1.10 -12.89
CA VAL A 153 1.42 -0.35 -13.14
C VAL A 153 0.85 -0.73 -14.50
N LEU A 154 -0.20 -0.04 -14.98
CA LEU A 154 -0.91 -0.41 -16.22
C LEU A 154 -0.48 0.34 -17.49
N LEU A 155 0.50 1.26 -17.44
CA LEU A 155 0.99 1.99 -18.63
C LEU A 155 2.18 1.29 -19.29
N SER A 156 2.31 1.30 -20.63
CA SER A 156 3.53 0.80 -21.29
C SER A 156 4.80 1.55 -20.85
N PHE A 157 5.95 0.86 -20.94
CA PHE A 157 7.28 1.42 -20.66
C PHE A 157 7.60 2.66 -21.51
N ASP A 158 7.02 2.74 -22.69
CA ASP A 158 7.32 3.74 -23.72
C ASP A 158 6.44 5.00 -23.53
N LYS A 159 5.41 4.92 -22.67
CA LYS A 159 4.47 6.00 -22.37
C LYS A 159 4.72 6.63 -21.01
N LYS A 160 3.96 7.70 -20.72
CA LYS A 160 4.09 8.69 -19.63
C LYS A 160 4.32 8.19 -18.18
N SER A 161 4.44 6.89 -17.89
CA SER A 161 4.83 6.45 -16.54
C SER A 161 6.27 6.86 -16.29
N GLN A 162 6.45 7.77 -15.33
CA GLN A 162 7.78 8.19 -14.91
C GLN A 162 8.54 7.01 -14.30
N LEU A 163 7.87 6.14 -13.54
CA LEU A 163 8.48 4.96 -12.93
C LEU A 163 9.00 3.97 -13.97
N LEU A 164 8.18 3.64 -14.96
CA LEU A 164 8.53 2.61 -15.94
C LEU A 164 9.58 3.07 -16.95
N LYS A 165 9.55 4.34 -17.38
CA LYS A 165 10.62 4.93 -18.21
C LYS A 165 11.97 4.83 -17.52
N LEU A 166 12.02 5.27 -16.26
CA LEU A 166 13.23 5.20 -15.46
C LEU A 166 13.69 3.75 -15.21
N LEU A 167 12.78 2.79 -15.02
CA LEU A 167 13.14 1.37 -14.93
C LEU A 167 13.70 0.80 -16.23
N ALA A 168 13.15 1.19 -17.39
CA ALA A 168 13.63 0.74 -18.70
C ALA A 168 15.03 1.28 -19.02
N GLU A 169 15.26 2.58 -18.76
CA GLU A 169 16.57 3.24 -18.93
C GLU A 169 17.69 2.57 -18.12
N TYR A 170 17.38 2.11 -16.91
CA TYR A 170 18.37 1.49 -16.02
C TYR A 170 18.60 -0.01 -16.24
N THR A 171 17.70 -0.70 -16.94
CA THR A 171 17.77 -2.17 -17.11
C THR A 171 18.32 -2.61 -18.47
N ASN A 172 18.82 -1.67 -19.29
CA ASN A 172 19.28 -1.92 -20.67
C ASN A 172 18.28 -2.78 -21.47
N HIS A 173 16.97 -2.50 -21.31
CA HIS A 173 15.87 -3.19 -22.00
C HIS A 173 15.72 -4.70 -21.75
N ALA A 174 16.38 -5.29 -20.75
CA ALA A 174 16.15 -6.70 -20.40
C ALA A 174 14.75 -6.86 -19.75
N THR A 175 13.77 -7.39 -20.48
CA THR A 175 12.33 -7.41 -20.15
C THR A 175 11.96 -8.01 -18.78
N GLU A 176 12.72 -8.98 -18.26
CA GLU A 176 12.42 -9.64 -16.98
C GLU A 176 12.83 -8.81 -15.74
N ARG A 177 13.89 -7.99 -15.83
CA ARG A 177 14.35 -7.16 -14.72
C ARG A 177 13.30 -6.12 -14.30
N PRO A 178 12.70 -5.32 -15.21
CA PRO A 178 11.69 -4.33 -14.88
C PRO A 178 10.49 -4.87 -14.08
N LEU A 179 10.04 -6.10 -14.36
CA LEU A 179 8.90 -6.69 -13.65
C LEU A 179 9.23 -7.06 -12.20
N LEU A 180 10.42 -7.61 -11.95
CA LEU A 180 10.88 -7.89 -10.58
C LEU A 180 11.05 -6.60 -9.77
N LEU A 181 11.60 -5.54 -10.39
CA LEU A 181 11.73 -4.25 -9.74
C LEU A 181 10.36 -3.61 -9.46
N LEU A 182 9.43 -3.71 -10.41
CA LEU A 182 8.05 -3.25 -10.24
C LEU A 182 7.34 -3.99 -9.10
N SER A 183 7.53 -5.30 -8.96
CA SER A 183 7.00 -6.08 -7.85
C SER A 183 7.56 -5.63 -6.49
N LYS A 184 8.88 -5.37 -6.40
CA LYS A 184 9.53 -4.81 -5.20
C LYS A 184 9.00 -3.41 -4.88
N ILE A 185 8.80 -2.56 -5.89
CA ILE A 185 8.24 -1.20 -5.72
C ILE A 185 6.79 -1.28 -5.23
N CYS A 186 6.00 -2.17 -5.81
CA CYS A 186 4.64 -2.44 -5.37
C CYS A 186 4.62 -2.84 -3.90
N SER A 187 5.45 -3.79 -3.45
CA SER A 187 5.40 -4.25 -2.05
C SER A 187 5.64 -3.12 -1.03
N TYR A 188 6.56 -2.19 -1.30
CA TYR A 188 6.74 -0.99 -0.45
C TYR A 188 5.53 -0.08 -0.43
N HIS A 189 4.91 0.14 -1.59
CA HIS A 189 3.71 0.98 -1.72
C HIS A 189 2.54 0.42 -0.91
N TRP A 190 2.31 -0.89 -1.05
CA TRP A 190 1.24 -1.61 -0.39
C TRP A 190 1.45 -1.73 1.12
N ARG A 191 2.71 -1.67 1.59
CA ARG A 191 3.05 -1.68 3.01
C ARG A 191 2.42 -0.54 3.79
N VAL A 192 2.48 0.67 3.24
CA VAL A 192 1.86 1.85 3.86
C VAL A 192 0.36 1.66 4.02
N ILE A 193 -0.31 1.13 3.00
CA ILE A 193 -1.77 1.01 2.96
C ILE A 193 -2.27 0.05 4.04
N TRP A 194 -1.70 -1.16 4.15
CA TRP A 194 -2.16 -2.09 5.20
C TRP A 194 -1.78 -1.62 6.60
N MET A 195 -0.67 -0.89 6.77
CA MET A 195 -0.29 -0.28 8.05
C MET A 195 -1.35 0.74 8.50
N VAL A 196 -1.75 1.68 7.62
CA VAL A 196 -2.77 2.67 7.93
C VAL A 196 -4.10 2.00 8.25
N VAL A 197 -4.55 1.04 7.43
CA VAL A 197 -5.81 0.31 7.66
C VAL A 197 -5.80 -0.37 9.03
N ASN A 198 -4.72 -1.07 9.38
CA ASN A 198 -4.65 -1.77 10.67
C ASN A 198 -4.61 -0.79 11.85
N LEU A 199 -3.85 0.31 11.77
CA LEU A 199 -3.87 1.32 12.83
C LEU A 199 -5.26 1.98 12.98
N LYS A 200 -5.96 2.27 11.89
CA LYS A 200 -7.36 2.74 11.92
C LYS A 200 -8.28 1.72 12.61
N ILE A 201 -8.11 0.43 12.34
CA ILE A 201 -8.84 -0.64 13.04
C ILE A 201 -8.54 -0.62 14.55
N HIS A 202 -7.27 -0.52 14.96
CA HIS A 202 -6.90 -0.48 16.38
C HIS A 202 -7.44 0.76 17.10
N ARG A 203 -7.48 1.91 16.41
CA ARG A 203 -8.11 3.14 16.89
C ARG A 203 -9.64 3.15 16.79
N GLN A 204 -10.26 2.03 16.44
CA GLN A 204 -11.72 1.88 16.32
C GLN A 204 -12.37 2.81 15.28
N GLN A 205 -11.58 3.32 14.33
CA GLN A 205 -12.07 4.05 13.16
C GLN A 205 -12.54 3.05 12.08
N PHE A 206 -13.52 2.23 12.46
CA PHE A 206 -13.92 1.06 11.68
C PHE A 206 -14.58 1.42 10.36
N ASP A 207 -15.34 2.52 10.30
CA ASP A 207 -15.97 3.00 9.06
C ASP A 207 -14.92 3.31 7.98
N VAL A 208 -13.87 4.04 8.36
CA VAL A 208 -12.74 4.41 7.48
C VAL A 208 -12.05 3.16 6.96
N ALA A 209 -11.68 2.25 7.86
CA ALA A 209 -11.06 0.99 7.51
C ALA A 209 -11.95 0.17 6.56
N ALA A 210 -13.24 0.04 6.88
CA ALA A 210 -14.20 -0.69 6.06
C ALA A 210 -14.31 -0.07 4.65
N LEU A 211 -14.37 1.25 4.51
CA LEU A 211 -14.43 1.92 3.21
C LEU A 211 -13.20 1.64 2.33
N ILE A 212 -12.00 1.70 2.92
CA ILE A 212 -10.75 1.39 2.20
C ILE A 212 -10.75 -0.09 1.77
N ILE A 213 -11.13 -1.00 2.66
CA ILE A 213 -11.21 -2.45 2.37
C ILE A 213 -12.22 -2.74 1.25
N LYS A 214 -13.38 -2.07 1.27
CA LYS A 214 -14.39 -2.20 0.21
C LYS A 214 -13.84 -1.83 -1.16
N ASP A 215 -13.05 -0.75 -1.25
CA ASP A 215 -12.43 -0.34 -2.51
C ASP A 215 -11.31 -1.29 -2.95
N LEU A 216 -10.49 -1.79 -2.01
CA LEU A 216 -9.50 -2.84 -2.29
C LEU A 216 -10.16 -4.09 -2.91
N MET A 217 -11.26 -4.59 -2.32
CA MET A 217 -11.99 -5.75 -2.85
C MET A 217 -12.59 -5.49 -4.24
N ARG A 218 -13.10 -4.28 -4.49
CA ARG A 218 -13.58 -3.84 -5.82
C ARG A 218 -12.47 -3.86 -6.86
N LEU A 219 -11.30 -3.37 -6.50
CA LEU A 219 -10.16 -3.33 -7.41
C LEU A 219 -9.66 -4.72 -7.74
N ILE A 220 -9.60 -5.64 -6.76
CA ILE A 220 -9.25 -7.04 -7.02
C ILE A 220 -10.28 -7.68 -7.97
N GLU A 221 -11.57 -7.46 -7.74
CA GLU A 221 -12.64 -7.97 -8.62
C GLU A 221 -12.46 -7.47 -10.06
N ILE A 222 -12.26 -6.16 -10.25
CA ILE A 222 -12.05 -5.56 -11.57
C ILE A 222 -10.78 -6.12 -12.24
N SER A 223 -9.68 -6.24 -11.49
CA SER A 223 -8.43 -6.79 -12.01
C SER A 223 -8.53 -8.26 -12.36
N LEU A 224 -9.23 -9.08 -11.56
CA LEU A 224 -9.52 -10.48 -11.87
C LEU A 224 -10.30 -10.62 -13.17
N ILE A 225 -11.33 -9.79 -13.38
CA ILE A 225 -12.11 -9.82 -14.62
C ILE A 225 -11.22 -9.53 -15.83
N ARG A 226 -10.41 -8.47 -15.76
CA ARG A 226 -9.48 -8.13 -16.85
C ARG A 226 -8.43 -9.22 -17.07
N PHE A 227 -7.92 -9.82 -16.01
CA PHE A 227 -6.99 -10.94 -16.10
C PHE A 227 -7.61 -12.13 -16.84
N ILE A 228 -8.86 -12.52 -16.50
CA ILE A 228 -9.55 -13.63 -17.18
C ILE A 228 -9.83 -13.26 -18.65
N GLU A 229 -10.24 -12.02 -18.93
CA GLU A 229 -10.55 -11.55 -20.29
C GLU A 229 -9.36 -11.63 -21.23
N HIS A 230 -8.19 -11.20 -20.75
CA HIS A 230 -6.94 -11.30 -21.51
C HIS A 230 -6.39 -12.74 -21.56
N SER A 231 -6.60 -13.54 -20.52
CA SER A 231 -6.04 -14.92 -20.49
C SER A 231 -6.81 -15.91 -21.37
N LYS A 232 -8.12 -15.69 -21.60
CA LYS A 232 -8.98 -16.66 -22.30
C LYS A 232 -9.54 -16.19 -23.64
N GLY A 233 -9.30 -14.93 -24.01
CA GLY A 233 -9.92 -14.28 -25.16
C GLY A 233 -11.44 -14.09 -24.99
N VAL A 234 -11.98 -13.02 -25.58
CA VAL A 234 -13.40 -12.61 -25.42
C VAL A 234 -14.40 -13.71 -25.83
N GLY A 235 -14.02 -14.61 -26.75
CA GLY A 235 -14.89 -15.66 -27.29
C GLY A 235 -15.20 -16.84 -26.35
N THR A 236 -14.48 -17.03 -25.25
CA THR A 236 -14.72 -18.16 -24.33
C THR A 236 -15.72 -17.85 -23.22
N PHE A 237 -16.09 -16.58 -23.02
CA PHE A 237 -16.99 -16.13 -21.95
C PHE A 237 -18.46 -16.50 -22.15
N PHE A 238 -18.84 -16.84 -23.38
CA PHE A 238 -20.24 -17.03 -23.78
C PHE A 238 -20.68 -18.50 -23.85
N LYS A 239 -19.85 -19.46 -23.41
CA LYS A 239 -20.28 -20.86 -23.27
C LYS A 239 -21.22 -21.00 -22.07
N ARG A 240 -22.22 -21.90 -22.18
CA ARG A 240 -23.18 -22.19 -21.10
C ARG A 240 -22.42 -22.63 -19.84
N PRO A 241 -22.59 -21.98 -18.68
CA PRO A 241 -21.82 -22.29 -17.48
C PRO A 241 -22.21 -23.67 -16.94
N CYS A 242 -21.21 -24.54 -16.76
CA CYS A 242 -21.38 -25.91 -16.26
C CYS A 242 -21.15 -25.99 -14.75
N ALA A 243 -20.26 -25.16 -14.19
CA ALA A 243 -19.93 -25.16 -12.77
C ALA A 243 -20.51 -23.97 -11.99
N ALA A 244 -20.71 -24.12 -10.68
CA ALA A 244 -21.32 -23.09 -9.83
C ALA A 244 -20.54 -21.76 -9.84
N HIS A 245 -19.21 -21.82 -9.82
CA HIS A 245 -18.34 -20.63 -9.89
C HIS A 245 -18.39 -19.95 -11.27
N GLU A 246 -18.75 -20.65 -12.33
CA GLU A 246 -18.95 -20.01 -13.65
C GLU A 246 -20.25 -19.21 -13.66
N LYS A 247 -21.32 -19.78 -13.06
CA LYS A 247 -22.63 -19.11 -12.92
C LYS A 247 -22.53 -17.83 -12.08
N ILE A 248 -21.91 -17.93 -10.89
CA ILE A 248 -21.71 -16.78 -9.99
C ILE A 248 -20.89 -15.68 -10.69
N TYR A 249 -19.82 -16.06 -11.40
CA TYR A 249 -19.00 -15.10 -12.13
C TYR A 249 -19.77 -14.40 -13.25
N GLN A 250 -20.53 -15.14 -14.07
CA GLN A 250 -21.33 -14.54 -15.15
C GLN A 250 -22.45 -13.64 -14.63
N GLU A 251 -23.16 -14.07 -13.58
CA GLU A 251 -24.16 -13.23 -12.93
C GLU A 251 -23.53 -11.93 -12.45
N ARG A 252 -22.35 -12.03 -11.81
CA ARG A 252 -21.66 -10.85 -11.31
C ARG A 252 -21.19 -9.93 -12.43
N LEU A 253 -20.65 -10.48 -13.52
CA LEU A 253 -20.22 -9.72 -14.68
C LEU A 253 -21.35 -8.86 -15.25
N SER A 254 -22.59 -9.39 -15.31
CA SER A 254 -23.77 -8.66 -15.79
C SER A 254 -24.18 -7.48 -14.92
N LYS A 255 -23.79 -7.47 -13.64
CA LYS A 255 -24.18 -6.46 -12.64
C LYS A 255 -23.11 -5.40 -12.41
N LEU A 256 -21.97 -5.47 -13.09
CA LEU A 256 -20.84 -4.58 -12.82
C LEU A 256 -20.94 -3.25 -13.54
N ASN A 257 -20.43 -2.21 -12.87
CA ASN A 257 -20.33 -0.89 -13.46
C ASN A 257 -19.20 -0.86 -14.50
N TYR A 258 -19.59 -0.91 -15.77
CA TYR A 258 -18.69 -0.89 -16.92
C TYR A 258 -17.76 0.32 -16.95
N LYS A 259 -18.07 1.47 -16.31
CA LYS A 259 -17.20 2.66 -16.38
C LYS A 259 -15.80 2.43 -15.80
N ARG A 260 -15.69 1.82 -14.62
CA ARG A 260 -14.38 1.51 -13.97
C ARG A 260 -13.62 0.43 -14.72
N ILE A 261 -14.36 -0.56 -15.23
CA ILE A 261 -13.83 -1.65 -16.05
C ILE A 261 -13.22 -1.05 -17.34
N VAL A 262 -13.96 -0.19 -18.05
CA VAL A 262 -13.51 0.50 -19.26
C VAL A 262 -12.30 1.41 -19.01
N SER A 263 -12.27 2.17 -17.91
CA SER A 263 -11.11 3.03 -17.61
C SER A 263 -9.82 2.22 -17.44
N ASN A 264 -9.87 1.07 -16.76
CA ASN A 264 -8.70 0.22 -16.60
C ASN A 264 -8.25 -0.39 -17.94
N SER A 265 -9.18 -0.76 -18.82
CA SER A 265 -8.81 -1.21 -20.17
C SER A 265 -8.15 -0.14 -21.00
N LYS A 266 -8.62 1.11 -20.94
CA LYS A 266 -7.98 2.21 -21.68
C LYS A 266 -6.51 2.38 -21.30
N SER A 267 -6.17 2.23 -20.02
CA SER A 267 -4.76 2.26 -19.58
C SER A 267 -3.94 1.11 -20.19
N MET A 268 -4.55 -0.08 -20.32
CA MET A 268 -3.91 -1.29 -20.83
C MET A 268 -3.81 -1.39 -22.36
N GLN A 269 -4.54 -0.58 -23.13
CA GLN A 269 -4.49 -0.56 -24.60
C GLN A 269 -3.08 -0.31 -25.18
N THR A 270 -2.13 0.04 -24.32
CA THR A 270 -0.75 0.39 -24.66
C THR A 270 0.22 -0.75 -24.43
N LEU A 271 -0.25 -1.85 -23.82
CA LEU A 271 0.52 -3.05 -23.52
C LEU A 271 0.17 -4.15 -24.52
N ASP A 272 1.14 -5.01 -24.83
CA ASP A 272 0.83 -6.29 -25.45
C ASP A 272 0.02 -7.19 -24.47
N GLU A 273 -0.68 -8.19 -25.01
CA GLU A 273 -1.58 -9.06 -24.25
C GLU A 273 -0.86 -9.83 -23.12
N THR A 274 0.42 -10.18 -23.33
CA THR A 274 1.23 -10.89 -22.34
C THR A 274 1.58 -9.96 -21.17
N GLN A 275 2.06 -8.75 -21.45
CA GLN A 275 2.37 -7.73 -20.45
C GLN A 275 1.13 -7.29 -19.68
N ALA A 276 0.01 -7.11 -20.40
CA ALA A 276 -1.30 -6.81 -19.82
C ALA A 276 -1.69 -7.87 -18.79
N THR A 277 -1.58 -9.15 -19.15
CA THR A 277 -1.91 -10.29 -18.29
C THR A 277 -0.97 -10.37 -17.08
N GLN A 278 0.34 -10.24 -17.27
CA GLN A 278 1.33 -10.25 -16.20
C GLN A 278 1.14 -9.10 -15.20
N ARG A 279 0.88 -7.88 -15.69
CA ARG A 279 0.65 -6.71 -14.83
C ARG A 279 -0.66 -6.81 -14.07
N GLN A 280 -1.72 -7.36 -14.67
CA GLN A 280 -2.96 -7.64 -13.93
C GLN A 280 -2.76 -8.67 -12.84
N LYS A 281 -2.03 -9.76 -13.12
CA LYS A 281 -1.65 -10.73 -12.10
C LYS A 281 -0.91 -10.06 -10.94
N MET A 282 0.10 -9.24 -11.24
CA MET A 282 0.84 -8.49 -10.20
C MET A 282 -0.08 -7.63 -9.33
N ILE A 283 -1.03 -6.90 -9.93
CA ILE A 283 -2.01 -6.08 -9.19
C ILE A 283 -2.85 -6.95 -8.26
N ILE A 284 -3.42 -8.05 -8.77
CA ILE A 284 -4.24 -8.98 -7.99
C ILE A 284 -3.44 -9.50 -6.79
N GLU A 285 -2.22 -9.97 -7.02
CA GLU A 285 -1.37 -10.53 -5.98
C GLU A 285 -1.01 -9.51 -4.90
N CYS A 286 -0.70 -8.28 -5.32
CA CYS A 286 -0.37 -7.19 -4.43
C CYS A 286 -1.56 -6.79 -3.54
N LEU A 287 -2.74 -6.60 -4.14
CA LEU A 287 -3.94 -6.24 -3.42
C LEU A 287 -4.40 -7.37 -2.49
N LEU A 288 -4.27 -8.64 -2.90
CA LEU A 288 -4.51 -9.79 -2.02
C LEU A 288 -3.50 -9.85 -0.87
N THR A 289 -2.26 -9.42 -1.09
CA THR A 289 -1.26 -9.30 -0.03
C THR A 289 -1.68 -8.23 0.99
N VAL A 290 -2.18 -7.08 0.55
CA VAL A 290 -2.75 -6.05 1.44
C VAL A 290 -3.88 -6.67 2.28
N LEU A 291 -4.87 -7.31 1.64
CA LEU A 291 -5.99 -7.94 2.36
C LEU A 291 -5.52 -9.03 3.33
N GLY A 292 -4.51 -9.81 2.96
CA GLY A 292 -3.94 -10.86 3.81
C GLY A 292 -3.24 -10.33 5.07
N HIS A 293 -2.77 -9.08 5.07
CA HIS A 293 -2.16 -8.43 6.23
C HIS A 293 -3.15 -7.68 7.11
N ILE A 294 -4.43 -7.59 6.73
CA ILE A 294 -5.44 -6.93 7.56
C ILE A 294 -5.68 -7.73 8.83
N GLU A 295 -5.60 -7.05 9.97
CA GLU A 295 -5.87 -7.61 11.28
C GLU A 295 -7.37 -7.53 11.58
N TRP A 296 -8.09 -8.62 11.29
CA TRP A 296 -9.51 -8.77 11.63
C TRP A 296 -9.70 -8.93 13.14
N THR A 297 -9.48 -7.86 13.91
CA THR A 297 -9.67 -7.88 15.36
C THR A 297 -11.10 -8.26 15.72
N LYS A 298 -11.31 -8.83 16.91
CA LYS A 298 -12.66 -9.22 17.38
C LYS A 298 -13.65 -8.04 17.34
N ARG A 299 -13.20 -6.84 17.72
CA ARG A 299 -14.03 -5.63 17.71
C ARG A 299 -14.44 -5.23 16.30
N PHE A 300 -13.49 -5.25 15.34
CA PHE A 300 -13.82 -4.94 13.96
C PHE A 300 -14.76 -5.97 13.33
N GLN A 301 -14.58 -7.26 13.64
CA GLN A 301 -15.51 -8.31 13.20
C GLN A 301 -16.93 -8.09 13.76
N ILE A 302 -17.06 -7.73 15.03
CA ILE A 302 -18.36 -7.40 15.65
C ILE A 302 -19.00 -6.20 14.94
N PHE A 303 -18.26 -5.10 14.76
CA PHE A 303 -18.75 -3.92 14.04
C PHE A 303 -19.29 -4.27 12.65
N VAL A 304 -18.57 -5.11 11.91
CA VAL A 304 -19.01 -5.56 10.59
C VAL A 304 -20.26 -6.43 10.67
N CYS A 305 -20.35 -7.32 11.65
CA CYS A 305 -21.52 -8.18 11.88
C CYS A 305 -22.78 -7.37 12.24
N GLU A 306 -22.65 -6.36 13.09
CA GLU A 306 -23.75 -5.48 13.51
C GLU A 306 -24.23 -4.59 12.37
N ASN A 307 -23.34 -4.23 11.44
CA ASN A 307 -23.70 -3.52 10.21
C ASN A 307 -24.06 -4.51 9.08
N GLN A 308 -25.35 -4.84 8.98
CA GLN A 308 -25.85 -5.84 8.02
C GLN A 308 -25.41 -5.58 6.58
N ASP A 309 -25.35 -4.31 6.13
CA ASP A 309 -24.90 -3.96 4.79
C ASP A 309 -23.42 -4.26 4.56
N LEU A 310 -22.56 -3.98 5.55
CA LEU A 310 -21.14 -4.30 5.49
C LEU A 310 -20.89 -5.81 5.53
N HIS A 311 -21.60 -6.53 6.40
CA HIS A 311 -21.53 -7.98 6.47
C HIS A 311 -21.90 -8.62 5.13
N LEU A 312 -23.06 -8.27 4.57
CA LEU A 312 -23.53 -8.78 3.28
C LEU A 312 -22.58 -8.39 2.15
N TYR A 313 -22.00 -7.19 2.20
CA TYR A 313 -21.04 -6.74 1.21
C TYR A 313 -19.78 -7.63 1.23
N PHE A 314 -19.16 -7.83 2.38
CA PHE A 314 -17.92 -8.60 2.48
C PHE A 314 -18.11 -10.07 2.17
N ASP A 315 -19.22 -10.67 2.61
CA ASP A 315 -19.54 -12.07 2.30
C ASP A 315 -19.74 -12.28 0.80
N LYS A 316 -20.55 -11.42 0.15
CA LYS A 316 -20.75 -11.47 -1.30
C LYS A 316 -19.46 -11.26 -2.08
N TYR A 317 -18.65 -10.26 -1.71
CA TYR A 317 -17.39 -9.99 -2.39
C TYR A 317 -16.39 -11.14 -2.22
N ARG A 318 -16.32 -11.78 -1.05
CA ARG A 318 -15.51 -12.98 -0.88
C ARG A 318 -15.91 -14.07 -1.88
N VAL A 319 -17.21 -14.32 -2.03
CA VAL A 319 -17.73 -15.30 -2.99
C VAL A 319 -17.39 -14.89 -4.42
N TYR A 320 -17.54 -13.62 -4.80
CA TYR A 320 -17.18 -13.13 -6.14
C TYR A 320 -15.69 -13.27 -6.44
N LEU A 321 -14.82 -12.93 -5.47
CA LEU A 321 -13.37 -13.07 -5.62
C LEU A 321 -12.95 -14.54 -5.75
N LEU A 322 -13.53 -15.44 -4.94
CA LEU A 322 -13.32 -16.88 -5.07
C LEU A 322 -13.76 -17.37 -6.46
N SER A 323 -14.96 -16.97 -6.88
CA SER A 323 -15.52 -17.32 -8.18
C SER A 323 -14.64 -16.86 -9.34
N GLY A 324 -14.20 -15.60 -9.31
CA GLY A 324 -13.28 -15.02 -10.30
C GLY A 324 -11.92 -15.72 -10.31
N SER A 325 -11.37 -16.05 -9.13
CA SER A 325 -10.10 -16.77 -9.05
C SER A 325 -10.20 -18.19 -9.64
N LEU A 326 -11.29 -18.91 -9.40
CA LEU A 326 -11.50 -20.23 -10.01
C LEU A 326 -11.70 -20.11 -11.52
N MET A 327 -12.42 -19.07 -11.96
CA MET A 327 -12.55 -18.75 -13.37
C MET A 327 -11.22 -18.45 -14.03
N SER A 328 -10.25 -17.86 -13.34
CA SER A 328 -8.94 -17.57 -13.93
C SER A 328 -8.13 -18.82 -14.27
N LYS A 329 -8.39 -19.94 -13.57
CA LYS A 329 -7.62 -21.20 -13.64
C LYS A 329 -6.12 -21.04 -13.28
N ASP A 330 -5.73 -19.89 -12.73
CA ASP A 330 -4.37 -19.64 -12.25
C ASP A 330 -4.23 -20.17 -10.81
N THR A 331 -3.42 -21.21 -10.64
CA THR A 331 -3.25 -21.90 -9.35
C THR A 331 -2.66 -21.01 -8.26
N GLU A 332 -1.81 -20.04 -8.63
CA GLU A 332 -1.19 -19.12 -7.67
C GLU A 332 -2.20 -18.10 -7.16
N ILE A 333 -3.01 -17.53 -8.06
CA ILE A 333 -4.11 -16.63 -7.68
C ILE A 333 -5.12 -17.37 -6.80
N ILE A 334 -5.55 -18.58 -7.21
CA ILE A 334 -6.48 -19.40 -6.42
C ILE A 334 -5.91 -19.67 -5.02
N ALA A 335 -4.64 -20.07 -4.93
CA ALA A 335 -3.99 -20.33 -3.65
C ALA A 335 -3.92 -19.06 -2.78
N LYS A 336 -3.58 -17.91 -3.36
CA LYS A 336 -3.52 -16.63 -2.63
C LYS A 336 -4.89 -16.22 -2.10
N VAL A 337 -5.95 -16.26 -2.93
CA VAL A 337 -7.33 -15.94 -2.49
C VAL A 337 -7.79 -16.86 -1.37
N ARG A 338 -7.47 -18.16 -1.43
CA ARG A 338 -7.80 -19.11 -0.37
C ARG A 338 -7.02 -18.88 0.93
N LYS A 339 -5.79 -18.40 0.84
CA LYS A 339 -4.91 -18.11 1.99
C LYS A 339 -5.17 -16.77 2.67
N VAL A 340 -5.91 -15.85 2.03
CA VAL A 340 -6.37 -14.62 2.69
C VAL A 340 -7.15 -15.02 3.95
N ARG A 341 -6.80 -14.43 5.08
CA ARG A 341 -7.51 -14.60 6.35
C ARG A 341 -8.84 -13.87 6.25
N TRP A 342 -9.83 -14.49 5.62
CA TRP A 342 -11.17 -13.92 5.53
C TRP A 342 -11.78 -13.82 6.94
N PRO A 343 -12.50 -12.74 7.23
CA PRO A 343 -13.24 -12.64 8.48
C PRO A 343 -14.26 -13.77 8.59
N THR A 344 -14.35 -14.37 9.77
CA THR A 344 -15.28 -15.48 10.06
C THR A 344 -16.46 -14.94 10.83
N PHE A 345 -17.41 -14.36 10.10
CA PHE A 345 -18.62 -13.75 10.68
C PHE A 345 -19.62 -14.77 11.27
N ALA A 346 -19.35 -16.07 11.12
CA ALA A 346 -20.29 -17.15 11.37
C ALA A 346 -20.53 -17.49 12.85
N LEU A 347 -19.85 -16.84 13.81
CA LEU A 347 -19.90 -17.24 15.23
C LEU A 347 -20.17 -16.09 16.22
N THR A 348 -20.38 -14.86 15.75
CA THR A 348 -20.64 -13.69 16.62
C THR A 348 -22.03 -13.08 16.46
N CYS A 349 -22.82 -13.51 15.48
CA CYS A 349 -24.18 -13.01 15.24
C CYS A 349 -25.28 -13.78 16.00
N SER A 350 -24.93 -14.78 16.81
CA SER A 350 -25.88 -15.45 17.72
C SER A 350 -25.86 -14.77 19.09
N LYS A 351 -26.56 -13.64 19.19
CA LYS A 351 -27.10 -13.15 20.46
C LYS A 351 -28.53 -12.69 20.26
#